data_AF-A0A9D8FI36-F1
#
_entry.id   AF-A0A9D8FI36-F1
#
_cell.length_a   1.000
_cell.length_b   1.000
_cell.length_c   1.000
_cell.angle_alpha   90.00
_cell.angle_beta   90.00
_cell.angle_gamma   90.00
#
_symmetry.space_group_name_H-M   'P 1'
#
loop_
_entity.id
_entity.type
_entity.pdbx_description
1 polymer ?
#
loop_
_entity_poly.entity_id
_entity_poly.type
_entity_poly.pdbx_seq_one_letter_code
_entity_poly.pdbx_strand_id
1 'polypeptide(L)'
;KKVLSTLNDEVDLVIVDAEVRNADMSMILEKSRLNFDRDREYRKGDEDKFFVDVANHLSFIGCVIIQRDFWLSRERTSYFGTVFIHVGVIFQHPPPEKIHVISEPLVMIRYGNAMWTSRAFDIWMFKWPKLIWSFSDYSDNDKKSICLREPWRKIKAVFHYRAKGAYSIKEFKKYFLREKNLLLKFILFIIAVIPAKLTNFLSVIYVFKNKSFRLSIYELSLSQNASILSLYLSRRFRK
;
A
#
# COMPACT_ATOMS: atom_id res chain seq x y z
N LYS A 1 -5.17 -9.58 -24.39
CA LYS A 1 -4.39 -9.38 -25.63
C LYS A 1 -3.29 -8.35 -25.45
N LYS A 2 -3.58 -7.17 -24.89
CA LYS A 2 -2.58 -6.09 -24.66
C LYS A 2 -1.32 -6.53 -23.90
N VAL A 3 -1.45 -7.25 -22.78
CA VAL A 3 -0.28 -7.78 -22.05
C VAL A 3 0.58 -8.68 -22.94
N LEU A 4 -0.03 -9.65 -23.62
CA LEU A 4 0.70 -10.60 -24.49
C LEU A 4 1.42 -9.89 -25.65
N SER A 5 0.85 -8.82 -26.22
CA SER A 5 1.52 -8.04 -27.27
C SER A 5 2.72 -7.23 -26.77
N THR A 6 2.81 -6.99 -25.46
CA THR A 6 3.96 -6.32 -24.82
C THR A 6 5.07 -7.29 -24.46
N LEU A 7 4.75 -8.58 -24.31
CA LEU A 7 5.75 -9.62 -24.03
C LEU A 7 6.52 -9.96 -25.31
N ASN A 8 7.75 -9.47 -25.41
CA ASN A 8 8.76 -9.94 -26.36
C ASN A 8 10.04 -10.31 -25.58
N ASP A 9 11.00 -10.96 -26.24
CA ASP A 9 12.20 -11.50 -25.58
C ASP A 9 13.11 -10.42 -24.97
N GLU A 10 12.86 -9.14 -25.23
CA GLU A 10 13.66 -8.02 -24.74
C GLU A 10 13.11 -7.39 -23.45
N VAL A 11 11.90 -7.73 -22.98
CA VAL A 11 11.26 -7.08 -21.82
C VAL A 11 11.49 -7.87 -20.54
N ASP A 12 12.18 -7.26 -19.58
CA ASP A 12 12.45 -7.86 -18.27
C ASP A 12 11.23 -7.80 -17.35
N LEU A 13 10.44 -6.73 -17.47
CA LEU A 13 9.37 -6.41 -16.54
C LEU A 13 8.20 -5.70 -17.24
N VAL A 14 6.99 -6.24 -17.03
CA VAL A 14 5.74 -5.56 -17.36
C VAL A 14 4.95 -5.32 -16.09
N ILE A 15 4.54 -4.07 -15.87
CA ILE A 15 3.61 -3.69 -14.81
C ILE A 15 2.29 -3.31 -15.45
N VAL A 16 1.20 -3.80 -14.89
CA VAL A 16 -0.14 -3.59 -15.42
C VAL A 16 -0.95 -2.79 -14.42
N ASP A 17 -1.67 -1.76 -14.84
CA ASP A 17 -2.52 -1.04 -13.91
C ASP A 17 -3.66 -1.91 -13.36
N ALA A 18 -4.16 -1.53 -12.19
CA ALA A 18 -5.26 -2.17 -11.53
C ALA A 18 -6.34 -1.17 -11.14
N GLU A 19 -7.60 -1.58 -11.27
CA GLU A 19 -8.71 -0.91 -10.61
C GLU A 19 -9.05 -1.62 -9.29
N VAL A 20 -9.61 -0.88 -8.34
CA VAL A 20 -10.06 -1.42 -7.06
C VAL A 20 -11.58 -1.41 -7.02
N ARG A 21 -12.16 -2.56 -6.73
CA ARG A 21 -13.61 -2.72 -6.56
C ARG A 21 -13.97 -3.11 -5.13
N ASN A 22 -15.23 -2.91 -4.79
CA ASN A 22 -15.79 -3.42 -3.54
C ASN A 22 -15.84 -4.96 -3.51
N ALA A 23 -16.25 -5.54 -2.39
CA ALA A 23 -16.12 -6.97 -2.11
C ALA A 23 -16.96 -7.85 -3.05
N ASP A 24 -18.10 -7.36 -3.53
CA ASP A 24 -18.96 -8.04 -4.51
C ASP A 24 -18.65 -7.64 -5.97
N MET A 25 -17.62 -6.82 -6.19
CA MET A 25 -17.17 -6.34 -7.51
C MET A 25 -18.19 -5.48 -8.29
N SER A 26 -19.30 -5.08 -7.65
CA SER A 26 -20.35 -4.27 -8.30
C SER A 26 -19.99 -2.80 -8.45
N MET A 27 -19.01 -2.30 -7.69
CA MET A 27 -18.64 -0.88 -7.64
C MET A 27 -17.14 -0.67 -7.76
N ILE A 28 -16.73 0.26 -8.62
CA ILE A 28 -15.36 0.76 -8.70
C ILE A 28 -15.13 1.79 -7.59
N LEU A 29 -14.19 1.49 -6.68
CA LEU A 29 -13.75 2.35 -5.60
C LEU A 29 -12.58 3.25 -6.02
N GLU A 30 -11.72 2.75 -6.88
CA GLU A 30 -10.55 3.44 -7.45
C GLU A 30 -10.38 2.96 -8.89
N LYS A 31 -10.45 3.88 -9.87
CA LYS A 31 -10.45 3.52 -11.30
C LYS A 31 -9.08 3.06 -11.82
N SER A 32 -8.01 3.52 -11.19
CA SER A 32 -6.63 3.31 -11.60
C SER A 32 -5.75 3.50 -10.37
N ARG A 33 -4.77 2.62 -10.19
CA ARG A 33 -3.80 2.68 -9.08
C ARG A 33 -2.54 3.42 -9.47
N LEU A 34 -2.26 3.50 -10.77
CA LEU A 34 -1.23 4.36 -11.33
C LEU A 34 -1.69 5.83 -11.38
N ASN A 35 -0.74 6.75 -11.31
CA ASN A 35 -1.02 8.20 -11.34
C ASN A 35 -0.85 8.80 -12.74
N PHE A 36 -0.90 7.97 -13.79
CA PHE A 36 -0.74 8.40 -15.18
C PHE A 36 -1.65 7.58 -16.09
N ASP A 37 -2.05 8.17 -17.21
CA ASP A 37 -3.09 7.67 -18.10
C ASP A 37 -2.56 7.09 -19.41
N ARG A 38 -1.25 7.14 -19.65
CA ARG A 38 -0.60 6.62 -20.85
C ARG A 38 0.45 5.57 -20.50
N ASP A 39 0.55 4.54 -21.32
CA ASP A 39 1.59 3.52 -21.20
C ASP A 39 2.97 4.20 -21.18
N ARG A 40 3.90 3.70 -20.37
CA ARG A 40 5.25 4.23 -20.23
C ARG A 40 6.29 3.12 -20.43
N GLU A 41 7.39 3.49 -21.06
CA GLU A 41 8.60 2.68 -21.10
C GLU A 41 9.64 3.31 -20.18
N TYR A 42 10.41 2.47 -19.50
CA TYR A 42 11.57 2.88 -18.72
C TYR A 42 12.76 2.04 -19.16
N ARG A 43 13.91 2.70 -19.30
CA ARG A 43 15.17 2.06 -19.66
C ARG A 43 16.24 2.43 -18.65
N LYS A 44 17.45 1.91 -18.87
CA LYS A 44 18.65 2.33 -18.12
C LYS A 44 18.77 3.86 -18.09
N GLY A 45 18.90 4.42 -16.89
CA GLY A 45 18.90 5.86 -16.63
C GLY A 45 17.55 6.43 -16.16
N ASP A 46 16.44 5.68 -16.26
CA ASP A 46 15.12 6.10 -15.78
C ASP A 46 14.76 5.53 -14.39
N GLU A 47 15.73 4.97 -13.65
CA GLU A 47 15.48 4.16 -12.46
C GLU A 47 14.71 4.92 -11.37
N ASP A 48 15.13 6.14 -11.05
CA ASP A 48 14.49 6.98 -10.03
C ASP A 48 13.05 7.31 -10.41
N LYS A 49 12.83 7.65 -11.69
CA LYS A 49 11.52 7.99 -12.22
C LYS A 49 10.59 6.77 -12.17
N PHE A 50 11.10 5.61 -12.60
CA PHE A 50 10.40 4.34 -12.50
C PHE A 50 9.99 4.04 -11.04
N PHE A 51 10.94 4.15 -10.11
CA PHE A 51 10.71 3.91 -8.69
C PHE A 51 9.61 4.80 -8.11
N VAL A 52 9.67 6.12 -8.33
CA VAL A 52 8.66 7.07 -7.85
C VAL A 52 7.29 6.80 -8.46
N ASP A 53 7.24 6.50 -9.76
CA ASP A 53 5.99 6.30 -10.49
C ASP A 53 5.25 5.03 -10.05
N VAL A 54 5.96 3.93 -9.76
CA VAL A 54 5.33 2.60 -9.61
C VAL A 54 5.42 1.97 -8.23
N ALA A 55 6.33 2.40 -7.34
CA ALA A 55 6.58 1.66 -6.09
C ALA A 55 5.32 1.50 -5.23
N ASN A 56 4.50 2.55 -5.09
CA ASN A 56 3.24 2.45 -4.34
C ASN A 56 2.21 1.52 -5.01
N HIS A 57 2.17 1.47 -6.35
CA HIS A 57 1.32 0.54 -7.11
C HIS A 57 1.76 -0.91 -6.89
N LEU A 58 3.07 -1.15 -6.87
CA LEU A 58 3.69 -2.44 -6.60
C LEU A 58 3.44 -2.97 -5.18
N SER A 59 2.71 -2.27 -4.32
CA SER A 59 2.20 -2.88 -3.08
C SER A 59 1.24 -4.06 -3.33
N PHE A 60 0.73 -4.21 -4.56
CA PHE A 60 -0.03 -5.37 -5.01
C PHE A 60 0.79 -6.20 -6.01
N ILE A 61 1.09 -7.47 -5.71
CA ILE A 61 1.92 -8.30 -6.59
C ILE A 61 1.21 -8.72 -7.89
N GLY A 62 -0.12 -8.76 -7.90
CA GLY A 62 -0.89 -9.27 -9.04
C GLY A 62 -0.84 -8.39 -10.30
N CYS A 63 -0.16 -7.24 -10.25
CA CYS A 63 0.10 -6.39 -11.41
C CYS A 63 1.47 -6.62 -12.07
N VAL A 64 2.26 -7.58 -11.60
CA VAL A 64 3.65 -7.78 -12.01
C VAL A 64 3.78 -9.01 -12.91
N ILE A 65 4.35 -8.82 -14.09
CA ILE A 65 4.83 -9.89 -14.97
C ILE A 65 6.33 -9.67 -15.12
N ILE A 66 7.12 -10.66 -14.71
CA ILE A 66 8.58 -10.58 -14.68
C ILE A 66 9.17 -11.73 -15.47
N GLN A 67 10.20 -11.45 -16.28
CA GLN A 67 10.92 -12.47 -17.01
C GLN A 67 11.53 -13.47 -16.03
N ARG A 68 11.36 -14.77 -16.33
CA ARG A 68 11.74 -15.85 -15.42
C ARG A 68 13.24 -15.86 -15.12
N ASP A 69 14.06 -15.71 -16.16
CA ASP A 69 15.51 -15.79 -16.04
C ASP A 69 16.06 -14.57 -15.30
N PHE A 70 15.52 -13.38 -15.60
CA PHE A 70 15.74 -12.19 -14.78
C PHE A 70 15.42 -12.51 -13.31
N TRP A 71 14.21 -12.94 -12.96
CA TRP A 71 13.82 -13.26 -11.57
C TRP A 71 14.74 -14.27 -10.87
N LEU A 72 15.11 -15.35 -11.55
CA LEU A 72 15.90 -16.43 -10.97
C LEU A 72 17.36 -16.03 -10.72
N SER A 73 17.89 -15.07 -11.49
CA SER A 73 19.25 -14.55 -11.31
C SER A 73 19.40 -13.59 -10.11
N ARG A 74 18.28 -13.16 -9.49
CA ARG A 74 18.28 -12.16 -8.41
C ARG A 74 18.47 -12.79 -7.04
N GLU A 75 19.03 -11.99 -6.12
CA GLU A 75 19.00 -12.28 -4.70
C GLU A 75 17.55 -12.14 -4.20
N ARG A 76 17.05 -13.15 -3.49
CA ARG A 76 15.62 -13.22 -3.10
C ARG A 76 15.43 -13.44 -1.61
N THR A 77 16.40 -14.10 -0.98
CA THR A 77 16.35 -14.56 0.40
C THR A 77 16.29 -13.40 1.36
N SER A 78 17.03 -12.30 1.12
CA SER A 78 17.00 -11.11 1.99
C SER A 78 15.62 -10.45 2.05
N TYR A 79 14.77 -10.71 1.05
CA TYR A 79 13.43 -10.14 0.95
C TYR A 79 12.34 -11.07 1.46
N PHE A 80 12.67 -12.27 1.93
CA PHE A 80 11.71 -13.17 2.56
C PHE A 80 11.13 -12.54 3.83
N GLY A 81 9.81 -12.67 4.03
CA GLY A 81 9.11 -12.09 5.18
C GLY A 81 8.92 -10.57 5.14
N THR A 82 9.39 -9.88 4.09
CA THR A 82 9.07 -8.45 3.85
C THR A 82 7.61 -8.22 3.47
N VAL A 83 6.92 -9.27 3.02
CA VAL A 83 5.61 -9.28 2.35
C VAL A 83 5.56 -8.60 0.98
N PHE A 84 6.72 -8.13 0.48
CA PHE A 84 6.88 -7.42 -0.78
C PHE A 84 8.16 -7.87 -1.51
N ILE A 85 8.37 -9.18 -1.57
CA ILE A 85 9.56 -9.78 -2.19
C ILE A 85 9.79 -9.24 -3.61
N HIS A 86 8.72 -9.12 -4.39
CA HIS A 86 8.78 -8.64 -5.77
C HIS A 86 9.29 -7.20 -5.86
N VAL A 87 8.87 -6.31 -4.95
CA VAL A 87 9.40 -4.93 -4.88
C VAL A 87 10.90 -4.97 -4.57
N GLY A 88 11.28 -5.80 -3.60
CA GLY A 88 12.69 -6.02 -3.25
C GLY A 88 13.54 -6.52 -4.41
N VAL A 89 13.00 -7.42 -5.24
CA VAL A 89 13.68 -7.99 -6.41
C VAL A 89 13.76 -7.02 -7.58
N ILE A 90 12.68 -6.29 -7.85
CA ILE A 90 12.58 -5.32 -8.94
C ILE A 90 13.56 -4.15 -8.74
N PHE A 91 13.70 -3.64 -7.52
CA PHE A 91 14.52 -2.46 -7.21
C PHE A 91 15.92 -2.79 -6.68
N GLN A 92 16.39 -4.02 -6.89
CA GLN A 92 17.80 -4.39 -6.66
C GLN A 92 18.71 -3.82 -7.76
N HIS A 93 19.99 -3.65 -7.43
CA HIS A 93 21.02 -3.46 -8.43
C HIS A 93 21.49 -4.80 -9.03
N PRO A 94 21.77 -4.88 -10.35
CA PRO A 94 21.45 -3.90 -11.39
C PRO A 94 19.93 -3.82 -11.65
N PRO A 95 19.36 -2.68 -12.08
CA PRO A 95 17.93 -2.57 -12.37
C PRO A 95 17.53 -3.41 -13.60
N PRO A 96 16.23 -3.70 -13.80
CA PRO A 96 15.73 -4.22 -15.07
C PRO A 96 16.05 -3.24 -16.21
N GLU A 97 16.47 -3.73 -17.38
CA GLU A 97 16.94 -2.91 -18.49
C GLU A 97 15.79 -2.36 -19.33
N LYS A 98 14.73 -3.15 -19.53
CA LYS A 98 13.56 -2.76 -20.32
C LYS A 98 12.28 -3.04 -19.56
N ILE A 99 11.58 -1.95 -19.20
CA ILE A 99 10.36 -2.01 -18.41
C ILE A 99 9.21 -1.38 -19.19
N HIS A 100 8.08 -2.08 -19.25
CA HIS A 100 6.83 -1.51 -19.76
C HIS A 100 5.80 -1.40 -18.66
N VAL A 101 5.14 -0.25 -18.58
CA VAL A 101 4.01 -0.04 -17.67
C VAL A 101 2.77 0.29 -18.48
N ILE A 102 1.77 -0.57 -18.38
CA ILE A 102 0.48 -0.42 -19.06
C ILE A 102 -0.45 0.39 -18.14
N SER A 103 -0.88 1.56 -18.59
CA SER A 103 -1.74 2.48 -17.82
C SER A 103 -3.21 2.06 -17.81
N GLU A 104 -3.61 1.23 -18.76
CA GLU A 104 -4.97 0.69 -18.81
C GLU A 104 -5.20 -0.29 -17.65
N PRO A 105 -6.24 -0.10 -16.81
CA PRO A 105 -6.58 -1.03 -15.74
C PRO A 105 -7.05 -2.39 -16.30
N LEU A 106 -6.15 -3.37 -16.35
CA LEU A 106 -6.47 -4.72 -16.83
C LEU A 106 -6.60 -5.73 -15.68
N VAL A 107 -6.31 -5.31 -14.44
CA VAL A 107 -6.44 -6.12 -13.23
C VAL A 107 -7.51 -5.53 -12.32
N MET A 108 -8.36 -6.38 -11.73
CA MET A 108 -9.35 -5.94 -10.76
C MET A 108 -8.99 -6.45 -9.36
N ILE A 109 -8.80 -5.53 -8.42
CA ILE A 109 -8.55 -5.85 -7.01
C ILE A 109 -9.88 -5.87 -6.26
N ARG A 110 -10.20 -7.01 -5.65
CA ARG A 110 -11.33 -7.13 -4.71
C ARG A 110 -10.95 -6.60 -3.34
N TYR A 111 -11.40 -5.40 -3.01
CA TYR A 111 -11.09 -4.77 -1.73
C TYR A 111 -11.77 -5.49 -0.55
N GLY A 112 -11.04 -5.61 0.56
CA GLY A 112 -11.52 -6.30 1.77
C GLY A 112 -11.23 -7.80 1.81
N ASN A 113 -10.63 -8.37 0.77
CA ASN A 113 -10.28 -9.80 0.70
C ASN A 113 -8.77 -10.06 0.93
N ALA A 114 -8.07 -9.15 1.62
CA ALA A 114 -6.65 -9.29 1.86
C ALA A 114 -6.36 -10.18 3.08
N MET A 115 -5.61 -11.27 2.87
CA MET A 115 -5.20 -12.19 3.94
C MET A 115 -4.38 -11.50 5.05
N TRP A 116 -3.70 -10.39 4.71
CA TRP A 116 -2.83 -9.67 5.63
C TRP A 116 -3.55 -8.57 6.44
N THR A 117 -4.86 -8.40 6.31
CA THR A 117 -5.63 -7.31 6.95
C THR A 117 -5.36 -7.18 8.46
N SER A 118 -5.29 -8.31 9.18
CA SER A 118 -4.99 -8.32 10.63
C SER A 118 -3.58 -7.80 10.97
N ARG A 119 -2.67 -7.80 10.00
CA ARG A 119 -1.28 -7.34 10.10
C ARG A 119 -1.04 -6.00 9.42
N ALA A 120 -2.10 -5.30 8.99
CA ALA A 120 -1.98 -4.05 8.24
C ALA A 120 -1.10 -3.01 8.95
N PHE A 121 -1.20 -2.88 10.28
CA PHE A 121 -0.38 -1.93 11.04
C PHE A 121 1.13 -2.27 10.96
N ASP A 122 1.51 -3.53 11.20
CA ASP A 122 2.90 -4.02 11.06
C ASP A 122 3.44 -3.74 9.66
N ILE A 123 2.62 -4.04 8.64
CA ILE A 123 3.01 -3.91 7.24
C ILE A 123 3.25 -2.45 6.86
N TRP A 124 2.25 -1.59 7.06
CA TRP A 124 2.29 -0.23 6.54
C TRP A 124 3.10 0.74 7.39
N MET A 125 3.22 0.50 8.71
CA MET A 125 4.00 1.38 9.59
C MET A 125 5.46 0.97 9.72
N PHE A 126 5.81 -0.28 9.40
CA PHE A 126 7.17 -0.78 9.61
C PHE A 126 7.74 -1.54 8.41
N LYS A 127 7.08 -2.58 7.88
CA LYS A 127 7.68 -3.41 6.82
C LYS A 127 7.84 -2.67 5.49
N TRP A 128 6.80 -1.98 5.04
CA TRP A 128 6.83 -1.20 3.81
C TRP A 128 7.87 -0.07 3.89
N PRO A 129 7.86 0.80 4.92
CA PRO A 129 8.92 1.80 5.10
C PRO A 129 10.31 1.18 5.18
N LYS A 130 10.49 0.10 5.95
CA LYS A 130 11.81 -0.54 6.07
C LYS A 130 12.33 -1.01 4.72
N LEU A 131 11.47 -1.58 3.86
CA LEU A 131 11.86 -2.00 2.52
C LEU A 131 12.22 -0.81 1.63
N ILE A 132 11.32 0.17 1.49
CA ILE A 132 11.56 1.35 0.66
C ILE A 132 12.83 2.09 1.07
N TRP A 133 13.06 2.24 2.37
CA TRP A 133 14.22 2.93 2.91
C TRP A 133 15.50 2.06 2.95
N SER A 134 15.42 0.80 2.52
CA SER A 134 16.59 -0.10 2.41
C SER A 134 17.33 0.02 1.09
N PHE A 135 16.70 0.56 0.04
CA PHE A 135 17.35 0.70 -1.27
C PHE A 135 18.35 1.85 -1.24
N SER A 136 19.65 1.57 -1.37
CA SER A 136 20.71 2.59 -1.34
C SER A 136 20.73 3.48 -2.58
N ASP A 137 20.27 2.94 -3.70
CA ASP A 137 20.50 3.53 -5.03
C ASP A 137 19.54 4.66 -5.35
N TYR A 138 18.46 4.80 -4.58
CA TYR A 138 17.46 5.85 -4.73
C TYR A 138 17.69 6.96 -3.71
N SER A 139 17.37 8.20 -4.10
CA SER A 139 17.48 9.34 -3.19
C SER A 139 16.48 9.27 -2.03
N ASP A 140 16.82 9.93 -0.91
CA ASP A 140 15.91 10.05 0.23
C ASP A 140 14.65 10.86 -0.11
N ASN A 141 14.72 11.76 -1.09
CA ASN A 141 13.56 12.51 -1.57
C ASN A 141 12.58 11.60 -2.30
N ASP A 142 13.08 10.70 -3.16
CA ASP A 142 12.25 9.76 -3.91
C ASP A 142 11.58 8.75 -2.96
N LYS A 143 12.34 8.19 -2.02
CA LYS A 143 11.79 7.30 -0.97
C LYS A 143 10.71 8.00 -0.16
N LYS A 144 10.92 9.27 0.21
CA LYS A 144 9.96 10.08 0.98
C LYS A 144 8.69 10.40 0.19
N SER A 145 8.78 10.52 -1.14
CA SER A 145 7.61 10.68 -2.00
C SER A 145 6.70 9.44 -1.99
N ILE A 146 7.30 8.26 -1.82
CA ILE A 146 6.59 6.98 -1.72
C ILE A 146 6.01 6.78 -0.33
N CYS A 147 6.86 6.85 0.71
CA CYS A 147 6.43 6.70 2.10
C CYS A 147 7.37 7.39 3.10
N LEU A 148 6.82 7.77 4.25
CA LEU A 148 7.64 8.24 5.36
C LEU A 148 8.47 7.10 5.96
N ARG A 149 9.67 7.41 6.44
CA ARG A 149 10.53 6.46 7.16
C ARG A 149 9.89 5.91 8.43
N GLU A 150 9.19 6.78 9.15
CA GLU A 150 8.48 6.44 10.39
C GLU A 150 7.03 6.94 10.32
N PRO A 151 6.14 6.29 9.54
CA PRO A 151 4.78 6.77 9.32
C PRO A 151 3.96 6.89 10.60
N TRP A 152 4.26 6.06 11.59
CA TRP A 152 3.59 6.04 12.90
C TRP A 152 3.79 7.33 13.71
N ARG A 153 4.79 8.18 13.38
CA ARG A 153 4.91 9.52 13.97
C ARG A 153 3.76 10.44 13.57
N LYS A 154 3.09 10.18 12.44
CA LYS A 154 1.82 10.84 12.11
C LYS A 154 0.72 10.21 12.95
N ILE A 155 0.43 10.83 14.10
CA ILE A 155 -0.61 10.36 15.04
C ILE A 155 -1.95 10.06 14.36
N LYS A 156 -2.33 10.87 13.37
CA LYS A 156 -3.54 10.64 12.54
C LYS A 156 -3.55 9.26 11.86
N ALA A 157 -2.40 8.79 11.38
CA ALA A 157 -2.28 7.46 10.77
C ALA A 157 -2.52 6.36 11.82
N VAL A 158 -1.89 6.46 12.99
CA VAL A 158 -2.08 5.49 14.08
C VAL A 158 -3.53 5.46 14.56
N PHE A 159 -4.16 6.64 14.70
CA PHE A 159 -5.58 6.76 15.03
C PHE A 159 -6.48 6.10 13.99
N HIS A 160 -6.17 6.27 12.70
CA HIS A 160 -6.90 5.61 11.62
C HIS A 160 -6.75 4.07 11.66
N TYR A 161 -5.56 3.55 11.98
CA TYR A 161 -5.39 2.10 12.18
C TYR A 161 -6.09 1.58 13.45
N ARG A 162 -6.26 2.41 14.49
CA ARG A 162 -7.11 2.08 15.64
C ARG A 162 -8.57 1.91 15.22
N ALA A 163 -9.08 2.84 14.41
CA ALA A 163 -10.44 2.80 13.85
C ALA A 163 -10.71 1.55 12.98
N LYS A 164 -9.67 1.07 12.28
CA LYS A 164 -9.69 -0.17 11.49
C LYS A 164 -9.50 -1.43 12.33
N GLY A 165 -9.21 -1.30 13.63
CA GLY A 165 -8.94 -2.42 14.52
C GLY A 165 -7.57 -3.08 14.34
N ALA A 166 -6.68 -2.49 13.54
CA ALA A 166 -5.34 -3.00 13.28
C ALA A 166 -4.29 -2.49 14.27
N TYR A 167 -4.63 -1.48 15.08
CA TYR A 167 -3.81 -0.98 16.17
C TYR A 167 -4.53 -1.15 17.52
N SER A 168 -3.82 -1.72 18.48
CA SER A 168 -4.31 -2.01 19.82
C SER A 168 -3.16 -2.01 20.83
N ILE A 169 -3.44 -2.39 22.07
CA ILE A 169 -2.41 -2.59 23.09
C ILE A 169 -1.36 -3.62 22.66
N LYS A 170 -1.71 -4.59 21.79
CA LYS A 170 -0.77 -5.59 21.28
C LYS A 170 0.33 -4.92 20.45
N GLU A 171 -0.05 -4.10 19.48
CA GLU A 171 0.87 -3.37 18.61
C GLU A 171 1.64 -2.32 19.40
N PHE A 172 0.98 -1.61 20.34
CA PHE A 172 1.66 -0.70 21.24
C PHE A 172 2.78 -1.38 22.02
N LYS A 173 2.49 -2.54 22.63
CA LYS A 173 3.47 -3.31 23.38
C LYS A 173 4.64 -3.75 22.49
N LYS A 174 4.32 -4.22 21.27
CA LYS A 174 5.31 -4.72 20.32
C LYS A 174 6.30 -3.65 19.84
N TYR A 175 5.82 -2.45 19.52
CA TYR A 175 6.66 -1.43 18.84
C TYR A 175 7.05 -0.24 19.71
N PHE A 176 6.25 0.14 20.72
CA PHE A 176 6.37 1.45 21.37
C PHE A 176 6.70 1.39 22.86
N LEU A 177 6.89 0.22 23.46
CA LEU A 177 7.34 0.13 24.87
C LEU A 177 8.69 0.80 25.09
N ARG A 178 9.59 0.71 24.11
CA ARG A 178 10.94 1.27 24.15
C ARG A 178 11.03 2.66 23.51
N GLU A 179 9.91 3.27 23.16
CA GLU A 179 9.89 4.64 22.65
C GLU A 179 10.47 5.60 23.71
N LYS A 180 11.45 6.41 23.30
CA LYS A 180 12.18 7.32 24.19
C LYS A 180 11.37 8.60 24.44
N ASN A 181 10.59 9.05 23.46
CA ASN A 181 9.74 10.21 23.63
C ASN A 181 8.49 9.85 24.46
N LEU A 182 8.48 10.24 25.74
CA LEU A 182 7.43 9.91 26.69
C LEU A 182 6.06 10.48 26.31
N LEU A 183 6.00 11.70 25.77
CA LEU A 183 4.76 12.32 25.32
C LEU A 183 4.16 11.53 24.15
N LEU A 184 4.98 11.21 23.15
CA LEU A 184 4.58 10.40 22.01
C LEU A 184 4.12 9.01 22.45
N LYS A 185 4.89 8.35 23.31
CA LYS A 185 4.55 7.05 23.90
C LYS A 185 3.20 7.10 24.62
N PHE A 186 2.95 8.15 25.40
CA PHE A 186 1.68 8.35 26.09
C PHE A 186 0.52 8.53 25.10
N ILE A 187 0.68 9.39 24.08
CA ILE A 187 -0.35 9.57 23.03
C ILE A 187 -0.66 8.25 22.33
N LEU A 188 0.37 7.50 21.94
CA LEU A 188 0.22 6.19 21.28
C LEU A 188 -0.47 5.17 22.18
N PHE A 189 -0.21 5.20 23.48
CA PHE A 189 -0.89 4.37 24.47
C PHE A 189 -2.37 4.74 24.59
N ILE A 190 -2.70 6.03 24.70
CA ILE A 190 -4.08 6.51 24.76
C ILE A 190 -4.87 6.05 23.53
N ILE A 191 -4.29 6.18 22.33
CA ILE A 191 -4.92 5.69 21.09
C ILE A 191 -5.15 4.18 21.14
N ALA A 192 -4.24 3.42 21.73
CA ALA A 192 -4.36 1.96 21.82
C ALA A 192 -5.52 1.50 22.72
N VAL A 193 -5.88 2.29 23.74
CA VAL A 193 -6.92 1.94 24.72
C VAL A 193 -8.31 2.53 24.43
N ILE A 194 -8.40 3.66 23.72
CA ILE A 194 -9.69 4.25 23.33
C ILE A 194 -10.54 3.21 22.58
N PRO A 195 -11.85 3.10 22.84
CA PRO A 195 -12.72 2.15 22.14
C PRO A 195 -12.64 2.29 20.62
N ALA A 196 -12.31 1.19 19.92
CA ALA A 196 -12.11 1.21 18.48
C ALA A 196 -13.36 1.66 17.71
N LYS A 197 -14.56 1.29 18.16
CA LYS A 197 -15.84 1.76 17.58
C LYS A 197 -16.00 3.28 17.63
N LEU A 198 -15.56 3.92 18.72
CA LEU A 198 -15.57 5.38 18.84
C LEU A 198 -14.57 6.01 17.87
N THR A 199 -13.35 5.47 17.80
CA THR A 199 -12.36 5.96 16.82
C THR A 199 -12.80 5.77 15.37
N ASN A 200 -13.55 4.69 15.09
CA ASN A 200 -14.15 4.43 13.78
C ASN A 200 -15.17 5.52 13.43
N PHE A 201 -16.12 5.80 14.33
CA PHE A 201 -17.08 6.88 14.16
C PHE A 201 -16.41 8.24 13.90
N LEU A 202 -15.42 8.62 14.71
CA LEU A 202 -14.68 9.88 14.54
C LEU A 202 -13.88 9.92 13.24
N SER A 203 -13.31 8.78 12.83
CA SER A 203 -12.59 8.68 11.56
C SER A 203 -13.51 8.88 10.36
N VAL A 204 -14.75 8.37 10.41
CA VAL A 204 -15.74 8.61 9.35
C VAL A 204 -16.02 10.11 9.20
N ILE A 205 -16.26 10.83 10.30
CA ILE A 205 -16.47 12.28 10.29
C ILE A 205 -15.26 13.00 9.68
N TYR A 206 -14.05 12.57 10.05
CA TYR A 206 -12.82 13.17 9.56
C TYR A 206 -12.62 12.98 8.05
N VAL A 207 -12.83 11.76 7.52
CA VAL A 207 -12.51 11.45 6.12
C VAL A 207 -13.47 12.05 5.12
N PHE A 208 -14.63 12.58 5.55
CA PHE A 208 -15.54 13.32 4.65
C PHE A 208 -14.88 14.50 3.93
N LYS A 209 -13.82 15.07 4.52
CA LYS A 209 -13.06 16.18 3.91
C LYS A 209 -12.03 15.71 2.87
N ASN A 210 -11.81 14.40 2.72
CA ASN A 210 -10.79 13.85 1.83
C ASN A 210 -11.36 13.58 0.43
N LYS A 211 -10.55 13.77 -0.62
CA LYS A 211 -10.95 13.42 -2.01
C LYS A 211 -11.31 11.93 -2.17
N SER A 212 -10.62 11.05 -1.43
CA SER A 212 -10.85 9.60 -1.44
C SER A 212 -11.79 9.12 -0.33
N PHE A 213 -12.75 9.95 0.09
CA PHE A 213 -13.65 9.64 1.21
C PHE A 213 -14.46 8.35 0.98
N ARG A 214 -14.88 8.06 -0.25
CA ARG A 214 -15.67 6.85 -0.57
C ARG A 214 -14.91 5.57 -0.22
N LEU A 215 -13.68 5.44 -0.70
CA LEU A 215 -12.79 4.31 -0.38
C LEU A 215 -12.52 4.25 1.13
N SER A 216 -12.25 5.40 1.77
CA SER A 216 -11.94 5.47 3.20
C SER A 216 -13.13 5.03 4.08
N ILE A 217 -14.35 5.47 3.75
CA ILE A 217 -15.57 5.07 4.46
C ILE A 217 -15.88 3.60 4.20
N TYR A 218 -15.71 3.14 2.95
CA TYR A 218 -15.86 1.73 2.62
C TYR A 218 -14.91 0.85 3.46
N GLU A 219 -13.63 1.22 3.53
CA GLU A 219 -12.64 0.54 4.37
C GLU A 219 -13.02 0.54 5.86
N LEU A 220 -13.43 1.68 6.40
CA LEU A 220 -13.88 1.78 7.79
C LEU A 220 -15.12 0.90 8.07
N SER A 221 -15.99 0.70 7.07
CA SER A 221 -17.19 -0.14 7.19
C SER A 221 -16.89 -1.64 7.17
N LEU A 222 -15.71 -2.05 6.67
CA LEU A 222 -15.25 -3.45 6.68
C LEU A 222 -14.58 -3.86 8.00
N SER A 223 -14.26 -2.88 8.86
CA SER A 223 -13.68 -3.14 10.18
C SER A 223 -14.66 -3.91 11.07
N GLN A 224 -14.16 -4.85 11.88
CA GLN A 224 -14.93 -5.44 12.98
C GLN A 224 -15.46 -4.39 13.98
N ASN A 225 -14.85 -3.20 13.99
CA ASN A 225 -15.23 -2.06 14.81
C ASN A 225 -16.06 -1.04 14.03
N ALA A 226 -16.66 -1.42 12.91
CA ALA A 226 -17.51 -0.55 12.12
C ALA A 226 -18.61 0.09 12.97
N SER A 227 -18.68 1.41 12.94
CA SER A 227 -19.77 2.17 13.53
C SER A 227 -21.02 2.10 12.65
N ILE A 228 -22.20 2.32 13.24
CA ILE A 228 -23.47 2.43 12.48
C ILE A 228 -23.35 3.47 11.37
N LEU A 229 -22.65 4.58 11.64
CA LEU A 229 -22.41 5.63 10.65
C LEU A 229 -21.59 5.12 9.46
N SER A 230 -20.48 4.40 9.69
CA SER A 230 -19.67 3.83 8.61
C SER A 230 -20.46 2.84 7.75
N LEU A 231 -21.30 2.00 8.37
CA LEU A 231 -22.13 1.01 7.69
C LEU A 231 -23.22 1.69 6.85
N TYR A 232 -23.91 2.67 7.42
CA TYR A 232 -24.96 3.41 6.74
C TYR A 232 -24.42 4.15 5.51
N LEU A 233 -23.32 4.89 5.66
CA LEU A 233 -22.72 5.66 4.59
C LEU A 233 -22.14 4.77 3.49
N SER A 234 -21.46 3.68 3.86
CA SER A 234 -20.95 2.69 2.91
C SER A 234 -22.08 2.10 2.05
N ARG A 235 -23.23 1.78 2.65
CA ARG A 235 -24.42 1.32 1.90
C ARG A 235 -25.02 2.41 1.02
N ARG A 236 -25.09 3.66 1.49
CA ARG A 236 -25.64 4.78 0.73
C ARG A 236 -24.79 5.09 -0.50
N PHE A 237 -23.46 4.99 -0.40
CA PHE A 237 -22.58 5.19 -1.54
C PHE A 237 -22.53 4.03 -2.53
N ARG A 238 -23.14 2.87 -2.19
CA ARG A 238 -23.30 1.74 -3.11
C ARG A 238 -24.49 1.87 -4.07
N LYS A 239 -25.48 2.70 -3.71
CA LYS A 239 -26.63 3.03 -4.56
C LYS A 239 -26.28 4.19 -5.48
#